data_AF-A0A1V9YRR4-F1
#
_entry.id   AF-A0A1V9YRR4-F1
#
_cell.length_a   1.000
_cell.length_b   1.000
_cell.length_c   1.000
_cell.angle_alpha   90.00
_cell.angle_beta   90.00
_cell.angle_gamma   90.00
#
_symmetry.space_group_name_H-M   'P 1'
#
loop_
_entity.id
_entity.type
_entity.pdbx_description
1 polymer ?
#
loop_
_entity_poly.entity_id
_entity_poly.type
_entity_poly.pdbx_seq_one_letter_code
_entity_poly.pdbx_strand_id
1 'polypeptide(L)'
;MSGGGAASGGGSSDWDTGEWTLRICAVLVLIVLAALFSGLTLGLMALDKNSLQIVIEAGDDPHATDKEKKNASYAKKIQPLRNDGHLLLTTLLFGNVSVNSIMAIVMADMTSGIVGFLITTVVLVIFGELVPQALCSRHALAIGARSVPVVWFFIIAFYIATKPVAMALDYFIGHDLGAVFTRRELAKMLEIHVKQQMLDADETDIMKGKRATQHIMSYGYGR
;
A
#
# COMPACT_ATOMS: atom_id res chain seq x y z
N MET A 1 74.86 -9.29 15.16
CA MET A 1 74.54 -8.24 14.19
C MET A 1 73.45 -8.76 13.27
N SER A 2 72.29 -8.07 13.27
CA SER A 2 71.23 -8.00 12.25
C SER A 2 70.63 -9.31 11.71
N GLY A 3 69.33 -9.57 11.75
CA GLY A 3 68.19 -8.75 12.12
C GLY A 3 66.92 -9.54 11.83
N GLY A 4 66.05 -9.68 12.82
CA GLY A 4 64.66 -10.07 12.62
C GLY A 4 63.85 -8.87 12.13
N GLY A 5 62.74 -9.14 11.45
CA GLY A 5 61.84 -8.09 10.98
C GLY A 5 60.80 -8.65 10.03
N ALA A 6 59.76 -9.25 10.59
CA ALA A 6 58.49 -9.47 9.91
C ALA A 6 57.97 -8.12 9.39
N ALA A 7 57.61 -8.08 8.11
CA ALA A 7 56.85 -6.98 7.53
C ALA A 7 55.51 -7.53 7.05
N SER A 8 54.53 -7.35 7.92
CA SER A 8 53.09 -7.34 7.68
C SER A 8 52.70 -6.36 6.57
N GLY A 9 51.73 -6.72 5.71
CA GLY A 9 51.08 -5.74 4.85
C GLY A 9 50.14 -6.34 3.82
N GLY A 10 48.85 -6.43 4.15
CA GLY A 10 47.79 -6.75 3.20
C GLY A 10 46.66 -7.57 3.81
N GLY A 11 45.98 -7.04 4.83
CA GLY A 11 44.73 -7.62 5.31
C GLY A 11 43.63 -7.43 4.26
N SER A 12 43.52 -8.35 3.30
CA SER A 12 42.21 -8.69 2.77
C SER A 12 41.45 -9.31 3.93
N SER A 13 40.27 -8.77 4.25
CA SER A 13 39.33 -9.49 5.08
C SER A 13 38.95 -10.76 4.33
N ASP A 14 39.68 -11.85 4.60
CA ASP A 14 39.34 -13.18 4.15
C ASP A 14 38.15 -13.64 4.99
N TRP A 15 36.98 -13.07 4.69
CA TRP A 15 35.72 -13.52 5.23
C TRP A 15 35.52 -14.98 4.84
N ASP A 16 35.14 -15.81 5.81
CA ASP A 16 34.82 -17.20 5.55
C ASP A 16 33.66 -17.30 4.55
N THR A 17 33.65 -18.37 3.73
CA THR A 17 32.60 -18.58 2.71
C THR A 17 31.21 -18.72 3.38
N GLY A 18 31.17 -19.23 4.62
CA GLY A 18 29.97 -19.29 5.42
C GLY A 18 29.42 -17.90 5.77
N GLU A 19 30.27 -16.94 6.13
CA GLU A 19 29.83 -15.60 6.49
C GLU A 19 29.29 -14.81 5.29
N TRP A 20 29.94 -14.92 4.12
CA TRP A 20 29.41 -14.36 2.87
C TRP A 20 28.03 -14.93 2.53
N THR A 21 27.86 -16.24 2.67
CA THR A 21 26.57 -16.90 2.40
C THR A 21 25.48 -16.42 3.35
N LEU A 22 25.80 -16.27 4.63
CA LEU A 22 24.87 -15.74 5.64
C LEU A 22 24.48 -14.29 5.35
N ARG A 23 25.43 -13.44 4.96
CA ARG A 23 25.17 -12.04 4.61
C ARG A 23 24.28 -11.92 3.37
N ILE A 24 24.55 -12.69 2.32
CA ILE A 24 23.70 -12.73 1.11
C ILE A 24 22.29 -13.21 1.46
N CYS A 25 22.18 -14.27 2.27
CA CYS A 25 20.88 -14.76 2.75
C CYS A 25 20.13 -13.68 3.54
N ALA A 26 20.82 -12.98 4.45
CA ALA A 26 20.25 -11.88 5.20
C ALA A 26 19.75 -10.75 4.27
N VAL A 27 20.53 -10.36 3.26
CA VAL A 27 20.13 -9.34 2.27
C VAL A 27 18.87 -9.77 1.51
N LEU A 28 18.79 -11.04 1.08
CA LEU A 28 17.59 -11.55 0.40
C LEU A 28 16.35 -11.50 1.30
N VAL A 29 16.49 -11.89 2.57
CA VAL A 29 15.39 -11.79 3.55
C VAL A 29 14.99 -10.34 3.80
N LEU A 30 15.97 -9.43 3.92
CA LEU A 30 15.71 -7.99 4.09
C LEU A 30 14.97 -7.39 2.90
N ILE A 31 15.30 -7.79 1.66
CA ILE A 31 14.58 -7.34 0.46
C ILE A 31 13.11 -7.75 0.52
N VAL A 32 12.84 -9.01 0.89
CA VAL A 32 11.46 -9.52 0.99
C VAL A 32 10.70 -8.79 2.10
N LEU A 33 11.34 -8.53 3.24
CA LEU A 33 10.73 -7.76 4.32
C LEU A 33 10.46 -6.31 3.93
N ALA A 34 11.40 -5.64 3.24
CA ALA A 34 11.24 -4.28 2.74
C ALA A 34 10.05 -4.22 1.76
N ALA A 35 10.02 -5.15 0.80
CA ALA A 35 8.92 -5.33 -0.14
C ALA A 35 7.56 -5.51 0.56
N LEU A 36 7.53 -6.31 1.61
CA LEU A 36 6.33 -6.57 2.39
C LEU A 36 5.86 -5.31 3.13
N PHE A 37 6.74 -4.62 3.86
CA PHE A 37 6.38 -3.41 4.59
C PHE A 37 5.95 -2.28 3.66
N SER A 38 6.73 -2.02 2.62
CA SER A 38 6.46 -0.97 1.64
C SER A 38 5.16 -1.23 0.87
N GLY A 39 4.97 -2.45 0.38
CA GLY A 39 3.75 -2.86 -0.33
C GLY A 39 2.50 -2.83 0.54
N LEU A 40 2.58 -3.33 1.77
CA LEU A 40 1.45 -3.32 2.71
C LEU A 40 1.11 -1.92 3.20
N THR A 41 2.10 -1.05 3.38
CA THR A 41 1.85 0.36 3.75
C THR A 41 0.95 1.01 2.72
N LEU A 42 1.31 0.95 1.44
CA LEU A 42 0.48 1.52 0.38
C LEU A 42 -0.85 0.77 0.23
N GLY A 43 -0.81 -0.57 0.16
CA GLY A 43 -1.98 -1.39 -0.10
C GLY A 43 -3.05 -1.30 0.98
N LEU A 44 -2.69 -1.36 2.27
CA LEU A 44 -3.65 -1.28 3.37
C LEU A 44 -4.11 0.16 3.61
N MET A 45 -3.24 1.16 3.43
CA MET A 45 -3.64 2.57 3.58
C MET A 45 -4.55 3.03 2.43
N ALA A 46 -4.41 2.47 1.24
CA ALA A 46 -5.29 2.73 0.10
C ALA A 46 -6.72 2.17 0.31
N LEU A 47 -6.90 1.19 1.20
CA LEU A 47 -8.22 0.67 1.56
C LEU A 47 -8.86 1.58 2.62
N ASP A 48 -9.81 2.41 2.21
CA ASP A 48 -10.57 3.28 3.11
C ASP A 48 -11.64 2.50 3.91
N LYS A 49 -11.89 2.92 5.15
CA LYS A 49 -12.87 2.29 6.06
C LYS A 49 -14.27 2.22 5.44
N ASN A 50 -14.71 3.31 4.79
CA ASN A 50 -16.05 3.38 4.19
C ASN A 50 -16.15 2.45 2.97
N SER A 51 -15.13 2.47 2.11
CA SER A 51 -15.05 1.57 0.95
C SER A 51 -15.04 0.09 1.37
N LEU A 52 -14.30 -0.24 2.44
CA LEU A 52 -14.31 -1.56 3.05
C LEU A 52 -15.71 -1.94 3.54
N GLN A 53 -16.42 -1.03 4.19
CA GLN A 53 -17.78 -1.27 4.67
C GLN A 53 -18.78 -1.50 3.52
N ILE A 54 -18.70 -0.71 2.44
CA ILE A 54 -19.54 -0.89 1.25
C ILE A 54 -19.31 -2.28 0.63
N VAL A 55 -18.07 -2.74 0.54
CA VAL A 55 -17.75 -4.08 0.01
C VAL A 55 -18.28 -5.19 0.92
N ILE A 56 -18.31 -4.96 2.23
CA ILE A 56 -18.89 -5.90 3.20
C ILE A 56 -20.40 -6.01 3.00
N GLU A 57 -21.10 -4.87 2.95
CA GLU A 57 -22.55 -4.79 2.78
C GLU A 57 -22.97 -5.38 1.43
N ALA A 58 -22.24 -5.08 0.35
CA ALA A 58 -22.49 -5.61 -0.99
C ALA A 58 -22.36 -7.14 -1.06
N GLY A 59 -21.47 -7.76 -0.27
CA GLY A 59 -21.35 -9.22 -0.23
C GLY A 59 -22.33 -9.93 0.70
N ASP A 60 -22.99 -9.20 1.61
CA ASP A 60 -24.05 -9.72 2.48
C ASP A 60 -25.44 -9.66 1.81
N ASP A 61 -25.55 -9.06 0.61
CA ASP A 61 -26.76 -9.07 -0.20
C ASP A 61 -27.11 -10.50 -0.69
N PRO A 62 -28.37 -10.95 -0.56
CA PRO A 62 -28.82 -12.26 -1.05
C PRO A 62 -28.54 -12.53 -2.54
N HIS A 63 -28.49 -11.48 -3.38
CA HIS A 63 -28.23 -11.56 -4.81
C HIS A 63 -26.74 -11.43 -5.18
N ALA A 64 -25.84 -11.34 -4.19
CA ALA A 64 -24.42 -11.16 -4.43
C ALA A 64 -23.74 -12.36 -5.11
N THR A 65 -22.85 -12.05 -6.05
CA THR A 65 -22.01 -13.00 -6.77
C THR A 65 -21.00 -13.65 -5.82
N ASP A 66 -20.54 -14.88 -6.10
CA ASP A 66 -19.51 -15.56 -5.29
C ASP A 66 -18.22 -14.73 -5.11
N LYS A 67 -17.87 -13.91 -6.12
CA LYS A 67 -16.73 -12.99 -6.07
C LYS A 67 -16.93 -11.85 -5.06
N GLU A 68 -18.14 -11.34 -4.94
CA GLU A 68 -18.50 -10.26 -4.00
C GLU A 68 -18.51 -10.79 -2.56
N LYS A 69 -19.08 -11.98 -2.34
CA LYS A 69 -19.02 -12.69 -1.05
C LYS A 69 -17.58 -12.93 -0.60
N LYS A 70 -16.69 -13.33 -1.51
CA LYS A 70 -15.28 -13.53 -1.22
C LYS A 70 -14.57 -12.22 -0.86
N ASN A 71 -14.84 -11.14 -1.60
CA ASN A 71 -14.30 -9.81 -1.31
C ASN A 71 -14.80 -9.26 0.02
N ALA A 72 -16.07 -9.49 0.38
CA ALA A 72 -16.62 -9.13 1.68
C ALA A 72 -15.91 -9.85 2.82
N SER A 73 -15.62 -11.15 2.68
CA SER A 73 -14.84 -11.90 3.68
C SER A 73 -13.43 -11.32 3.87
N TYR A 74 -12.78 -10.89 2.78
CA TYR A 74 -11.49 -10.21 2.86
C TYR A 74 -11.58 -8.85 3.54
N ALA A 75 -12.61 -8.06 3.21
CA ALA A 75 -12.86 -6.77 3.81
C ALA A 75 -13.09 -6.87 5.34
N LYS A 76 -13.92 -7.83 5.78
CA LYS A 76 -14.19 -8.10 7.21
C LYS A 76 -12.90 -8.36 8.02
N LYS A 77 -11.90 -9.02 7.41
CA LYS A 77 -10.62 -9.31 8.08
C LYS A 77 -9.71 -8.08 8.20
N ILE A 78 -9.76 -7.18 7.22
CA ILE A 78 -8.89 -5.98 7.18
C ILE A 78 -9.45 -4.86 8.05
N GLN A 79 -10.77 -4.74 8.16
CA GLN A 79 -11.48 -3.72 8.91
C GLN A 79 -10.90 -3.41 10.31
N PRO A 80 -10.66 -4.41 11.20
CA PRO A 80 -10.13 -4.12 12.54
C PRO A 80 -8.72 -3.53 12.52
N LEU A 81 -7.87 -3.87 11.54
CA LEU A 81 -6.54 -3.27 11.43
C LEU A 81 -6.63 -1.80 10.99
N ARG A 82 -7.61 -1.48 10.14
CA ARG A 82 -7.78 -0.12 9.63
C ARG A 82 -8.41 0.80 10.68
N ASN A 83 -9.16 0.26 11.65
CA ASN A 83 -9.75 1.05 12.74
C ASN A 83 -8.68 1.89 13.46
N ASP A 84 -7.57 1.27 13.84
CA ASP A 84 -6.40 1.95 14.44
C ASP A 84 -5.38 2.36 13.37
N GLY A 85 -5.81 3.23 12.46
CA GLY A 85 -5.02 3.64 11.29
C GLY A 85 -3.64 4.20 11.65
N HIS A 86 -3.51 4.98 12.72
CA HIS A 86 -2.23 5.59 13.11
C HIS A 86 -1.25 4.55 13.64
N LEU A 87 -1.73 3.58 14.43
CA LEU A 87 -0.91 2.48 14.92
C LEU A 87 -0.42 1.59 13.76
N LEU A 88 -1.32 1.27 12.83
CA LEU A 88 -0.99 0.51 11.62
C LEU A 88 0.05 1.24 10.77
N LEU A 89 -0.19 2.52 10.47
CA LEU A 89 0.70 3.36 9.67
C LEU A 89 2.08 3.45 10.33
N THR A 90 2.13 3.77 11.61
CA THR A 90 3.37 3.92 12.37
C THR A 90 4.14 2.61 12.41
N THR A 91 3.47 1.47 12.63
CA THR A 91 4.14 0.17 12.67
C THR A 91 4.73 -0.22 11.33
N LEU A 92 3.97 -0.08 10.24
CA LEU A 92 4.45 -0.45 8.91
C LEU A 92 5.56 0.48 8.42
N LEU A 93 5.45 1.79 8.68
CA LEU A 93 6.50 2.76 8.37
C LEU A 93 7.77 2.49 9.19
N PHE A 94 7.62 2.24 10.49
CA PHE A 94 8.74 1.93 11.37
C PHE A 94 9.48 0.67 10.90
N GLY A 95 8.73 -0.40 10.56
CA GLY A 95 9.29 -1.61 9.97
C GLY A 95 10.01 -1.34 8.65
N ASN A 96 9.38 -0.59 7.75
CA ASN A 96 9.97 -0.22 6.46
C ASN A 96 11.32 0.52 6.62
N VAL A 97 11.34 1.58 7.43
CA VAL A 97 12.55 2.39 7.68
C VAL A 97 13.63 1.55 8.36
N SER A 98 13.25 0.69 9.31
CA SER A 98 14.18 -0.19 10.02
C SER A 98 14.85 -1.19 9.07
N VAL A 99 14.08 -1.91 8.26
CA VAL A 99 14.61 -2.89 7.30
C VAL A 99 15.46 -2.20 6.24
N ASN A 100 15.00 -1.06 5.71
CA ASN A 100 15.75 -0.28 4.72
C ASN A 100 17.10 0.20 5.27
N SER A 101 17.13 0.64 6.53
CA SER A 101 18.35 1.10 7.20
C SER A 101 19.31 -0.05 7.46
N ILE A 102 18.83 -1.20 7.94
CA ILE A 102 19.65 -2.40 8.14
C ILE A 102 20.24 -2.88 6.81
N MET A 103 19.44 -2.89 5.74
CA MET A 103 19.90 -3.31 4.41
C MET A 103 20.99 -2.37 3.87
N ALA A 104 20.82 -1.06 4.02
CA ALA A 104 21.82 -0.07 3.63
C ALA A 104 23.15 -0.27 4.36
N ILE A 105 23.10 -0.52 5.68
CA ILE A 105 24.29 -0.78 6.50
C ILE A 105 24.99 -2.07 6.05
N VAL A 106 24.24 -3.17 5.93
CA VAL A 106 24.81 -4.48 5.56
C VAL A 106 25.49 -4.43 4.19
N MET A 107 24.87 -3.76 3.21
CA MET A 107 25.46 -3.67 1.87
C MET A 107 26.62 -2.68 1.77
N ALA A 108 26.59 -1.59 2.54
CA ALA A 108 27.71 -0.66 2.64
C ALA A 108 28.94 -1.35 3.24
N ASP A 109 28.76 -2.25 4.21
CA ASP A 109 29.84 -3.05 4.80
C ASP A 109 30.39 -4.13 3.85
N MET A 110 29.55 -4.68 2.96
CA MET A 110 29.96 -5.71 1.99
C MET A 110 30.69 -5.16 0.75
N THR A 111 30.56 -3.85 0.48
CA THR A 111 31.04 -3.21 -0.77
C THR A 111 31.94 -2.02 -0.43
N SER A 112 32.54 -1.36 -1.42
CA SER A 112 33.12 -0.03 -1.20
C SER A 112 32.00 0.97 -0.91
N GLY A 113 32.06 1.70 0.21
CA GLY A 113 30.91 2.42 0.80
C GLY A 113 30.06 3.25 -0.17
N ILE A 114 30.67 3.99 -1.11
CA ILE A 114 29.93 4.79 -2.11
C ILE A 114 29.22 3.91 -3.15
N VAL A 115 29.89 2.86 -3.64
CA VAL A 115 29.31 1.93 -4.63
C VAL A 115 28.23 1.08 -3.97
N GLY A 116 28.47 0.61 -2.75
CA GLY A 116 27.49 -0.11 -1.93
C GLY A 116 26.24 0.72 -1.69
N PHE A 117 26.39 1.99 -1.32
CA PHE A 117 25.27 2.92 -1.17
C PHE A 117 24.44 3.04 -2.46
N LEU A 118 25.08 3.29 -3.61
CA LEU A 118 24.39 3.45 -4.89
C LEU A 118 23.65 2.17 -5.31
N ILE A 119 24.33 1.03 -5.27
CA ILE A 119 23.74 -0.27 -5.63
C ILE A 119 22.56 -0.59 -4.72
N THR A 120 22.73 -0.42 -3.40
CA THR A 120 21.66 -0.71 -2.44
C THR A 120 20.46 0.17 -2.65
N THR A 121 20.66 1.46 -2.90
CA THR A 121 19.57 2.40 -3.15
C THR A 121 18.77 1.98 -4.38
N VAL A 122 19.43 1.63 -5.48
CA VAL A 122 18.74 1.19 -6.71
C VAL A 122 17.98 -0.12 -6.49
N VAL A 123 18.61 -1.11 -5.86
CA VAL A 123 17.99 -2.41 -5.59
C VAL A 123 16.79 -2.25 -4.66
N LEU A 124 16.93 -1.50 -3.59
CA LEU A 124 15.88 -1.26 -2.60
C LEU A 124 14.71 -0.51 -3.22
N VAL A 125 14.94 0.59 -3.96
CA VAL A 125 13.86 1.37 -4.57
C VAL A 125 13.09 0.52 -5.58
N ILE A 126 13.77 -0.22 -6.46
CA ILE A 126 13.08 -0.98 -7.52
C ILE A 126 12.41 -2.24 -6.94
N PHE A 127 13.16 -3.08 -6.24
CA PHE A 127 12.70 -4.40 -5.82
C PHE A 127 12.05 -4.39 -4.42
N GLY A 128 12.49 -3.50 -3.54
CA GLY A 128 11.95 -3.36 -2.18
C GLY A 128 10.75 -2.40 -2.09
N GLU A 129 10.57 -1.48 -3.05
CA GLU A 129 9.51 -0.48 -2.96
C GLU A 129 8.60 -0.46 -4.19
N LEU A 130 9.09 -0.02 -5.36
CA LEU A 130 8.26 0.28 -6.52
C LEU A 130 7.46 -0.93 -7.03
N VAL A 131 8.12 -2.06 -7.24
CA VAL A 131 7.44 -3.28 -7.74
C VAL A 131 6.44 -3.83 -6.71
N PRO A 132 6.80 -4.03 -5.43
CA PRO A 132 5.86 -4.47 -4.39
C PRO A 132 4.68 -3.53 -4.19
N GLN A 133 4.92 -2.21 -4.18
CA GLN A 133 3.87 -1.20 -4.06
C GLN A 133 2.90 -1.24 -5.23
N ALA A 134 3.39 -1.36 -6.47
CA ALA A 134 2.53 -1.45 -7.65
C ALA A 134 1.63 -2.71 -7.61
N LEU A 135 2.19 -3.85 -7.19
CA LEU A 135 1.42 -5.10 -7.05
C LEU A 135 0.39 -5.02 -5.93
N CYS A 136 0.78 -4.47 -4.77
CA CYS A 136 -0.10 -4.30 -3.62
C CYS A 136 -1.22 -3.29 -3.90
N SER A 137 -0.97 -2.24 -4.68
CA SER A 137 -2.00 -1.29 -5.10
C SER A 137 -3.08 -1.96 -5.96
N ARG A 138 -2.67 -2.82 -6.91
CA ARG A 138 -3.61 -3.50 -7.83
C ARG A 138 -4.43 -4.61 -7.16
N HIS A 139 -3.87 -5.28 -6.15
CA HIS A 139 -4.50 -6.42 -5.47
C HIS A 139 -4.67 -6.19 -3.95
N ALA A 140 -4.88 -4.94 -3.55
CA ALA A 140 -4.87 -4.49 -2.15
C ALA A 140 -5.78 -5.32 -1.24
N LEU A 141 -7.01 -5.62 -1.67
CA LEU A 141 -7.98 -6.36 -0.86
C LEU A 141 -7.54 -7.82 -0.63
N ALA A 142 -7.05 -8.50 -1.66
CA ALA A 142 -6.65 -9.90 -1.57
C ALA A 142 -5.33 -10.07 -0.79
N ILE A 143 -4.33 -9.22 -1.09
CA ILE A 143 -3.03 -9.22 -0.40
C ILE A 143 -3.20 -8.77 1.04
N GLY A 144 -3.95 -7.68 1.26
CA GLY A 144 -4.22 -7.15 2.59
C GLY A 144 -4.87 -8.18 3.50
N ALA A 145 -5.91 -8.86 3.04
CA ALA A 145 -6.61 -9.87 3.85
C ALA A 145 -5.76 -11.09 4.18
N ARG A 146 -4.82 -11.47 3.30
CA ARG A 146 -3.90 -12.57 3.54
C ARG A 146 -2.73 -12.18 4.44
N SER A 147 -2.37 -10.91 4.44
CA SER A 147 -1.30 -10.35 5.25
C SER A 147 -1.76 -9.84 6.62
N VAL A 148 -3.07 -9.80 6.91
CA VAL A 148 -3.64 -9.51 8.24
C VAL A 148 -2.89 -10.16 9.41
N PRO A 149 -2.65 -11.48 9.44
CA PRO A 149 -1.95 -12.11 10.56
C PRO A 149 -0.49 -11.66 10.66
N VAL A 150 0.17 -11.42 9.53
CA VAL A 150 1.56 -10.95 9.47
C VAL A 150 1.67 -9.52 10.03
N VAL A 151 0.72 -8.66 9.68
CA VAL A 151 0.69 -7.28 10.18
C VAL A 151 0.43 -7.25 11.68
N TRP A 152 -0.50 -8.07 12.19
CA TRP A 152 -0.72 -8.20 13.64
C TRP A 152 0.53 -8.66 14.37
N PHE A 153 1.27 -9.62 13.81
CA PHE A 153 2.56 -10.04 14.35
C PHE A 153 3.53 -8.86 14.50
N PHE A 154 3.67 -8.02 13.47
CA PHE A 154 4.54 -6.84 13.54
C PHE A 154 4.02 -5.75 14.48
N ILE A 155 2.70 -5.54 14.54
CA ILE A 155 2.10 -4.60 15.51
C ILE A 155 2.46 -5.03 16.92
N ILE A 156 2.32 -6.32 17.25
CA ILE A 156 2.66 -6.84 18.58
C ILE A 156 4.18 -6.74 18.83
N ALA A 157 5.00 -7.12 17.85
CA ALA A 157 6.45 -7.10 17.96
C ALA A 157 7.01 -5.69 18.20
N PHE A 158 6.47 -4.67 17.52
CA PHE A 158 6.92 -3.29 17.64
C PHE A 158 6.04 -2.43 18.55
N TYR A 159 5.04 -3.02 19.22
CA TYR A 159 4.03 -2.29 19.98
C TYR A 159 4.63 -1.32 21.01
N ILE A 160 5.68 -1.76 21.70
CA ILE A 160 6.37 -0.96 22.74
C ILE A 160 6.93 0.34 22.13
N ALA A 161 7.45 0.29 20.91
CA ALA A 161 8.05 1.44 20.23
C ALA A 161 7.03 2.24 19.42
N THR A 162 6.08 1.59 18.76
CA THR A 162 5.17 2.24 17.81
C THR A 162 3.96 2.87 18.49
N LYS A 163 3.51 2.33 19.62
CA LYS A 163 2.39 2.90 20.40
C LYS A 163 2.61 4.34 20.86
N PRO A 164 3.73 4.72 21.50
CA PRO A 164 3.93 6.11 21.94
C PRO A 164 3.98 7.07 20.75
N VAL A 165 4.56 6.64 19.62
CA VAL A 165 4.60 7.44 18.38
C VAL A 165 3.20 7.59 17.79
N ALA A 166 2.41 6.52 17.75
CA ALA A 166 1.01 6.56 17.31
C ALA A 166 0.16 7.47 18.19
N MET A 167 0.32 7.40 19.53
CA MET A 167 -0.37 8.28 20.48
C MET A 167 0.04 9.75 20.32
N ALA A 168 1.31 10.04 20.06
CA ALA A 168 1.75 11.39 19.74
C ALA A 168 1.09 11.88 18.45
N LEU A 169 0.99 11.01 17.43
CA LEU A 169 0.32 11.31 16.17
C LEU A 169 -1.18 11.58 16.38
N ASP A 170 -1.87 10.75 17.17
CA ASP A 170 -3.27 10.95 17.58
C ASP A 170 -3.47 12.30 18.29
N TYR A 171 -2.51 12.70 19.13
CA TYR A 171 -2.58 13.96 19.88
C TYR A 171 -2.37 15.20 19.00
N PHE A 172 -1.41 15.15 18.06
CA PHE A 172 -1.10 16.29 17.20
C PHE A 172 -2.03 16.44 15.99
N ILE A 173 -2.44 15.32 15.38
CA ILE A 173 -3.23 15.31 14.14
C ILE A 173 -4.73 15.18 14.41
N GLY A 174 -5.10 14.63 15.57
CA GLY A 174 -6.49 14.27 15.88
C GLY A 174 -6.84 12.87 15.36
N HIS A 175 -7.93 12.32 15.87
CA HIS A 175 -8.28 10.89 15.79
C HIS A 175 -8.90 10.48 14.44
N ASP A 176 -8.25 10.71 13.29
CA ASP A 176 -8.87 10.42 11.98
C ASP A 176 -7.88 10.00 10.87
N LEU A 177 -7.76 8.69 10.64
CA LEU A 177 -7.15 8.12 9.41
C LEU A 177 -8.10 7.26 8.57
N GLY A 178 -9.38 7.18 8.94
CA GLY A 178 -10.42 6.74 8.01
C GLY A 178 -11.09 7.98 7.49
N ALA A 179 -11.16 8.18 6.18
CA ALA A 179 -11.69 9.41 5.60
C ALA A 179 -13.11 9.67 6.13
N VAL A 180 -13.26 10.60 7.08
CA VAL A 180 -14.54 11.25 7.32
C VAL A 180 -14.72 12.16 6.12
N PHE A 181 -15.19 11.62 5.00
CA PHE A 181 -15.68 12.45 3.92
C PHE A 181 -16.75 13.34 4.53
N THR A 182 -16.43 14.62 4.65
CA THR A 182 -17.43 15.58 5.13
C THR A 182 -18.60 15.50 4.14
N ARG A 183 -19.86 15.67 4.57
CA ARG A 183 -21.03 15.60 3.66
C ARG A 183 -20.84 16.40 2.36
N ARG A 184 -20.05 17.47 2.41
CA ARG A 184 -19.62 18.29 1.27
C ARG A 184 -18.70 17.57 0.26
N GLU A 185 -17.77 16.74 0.72
CA GLU A 185 -16.87 15.98 -0.16
C GLU A 185 -17.57 14.75 -0.75
N LEU A 186 -18.43 14.07 0.02
CA LEU A 186 -19.36 13.06 -0.51
C LEU A 186 -20.30 13.65 -1.56
N ALA A 187 -20.86 14.84 -1.31
CA ALA A 187 -21.69 15.55 -2.29
C ALA A 187 -20.91 15.95 -3.55
N LYS A 188 -19.66 16.39 -3.41
CA LYS A 188 -18.79 16.69 -4.56
C LYS A 188 -18.40 15.44 -5.34
N MET A 189 -18.13 14.32 -4.67
CA MET A 189 -17.78 13.09 -5.36
C MET A 189 -19.00 12.50 -6.09
N LEU A 190 -20.20 12.62 -5.49
CA LEU A 190 -21.48 12.30 -6.15
C LEU A 190 -21.75 13.23 -7.34
N GLU A 191 -21.50 14.54 -7.20
CA GLU A 191 -21.63 15.50 -8.30
C GLU A 191 -20.68 15.16 -9.45
N ILE A 192 -19.44 14.74 -9.17
CA ILE A 192 -18.47 14.31 -10.18
C ILE A 192 -18.90 12.99 -10.82
N HIS A 193 -19.38 12.01 -10.05
CA HIS A 193 -19.89 10.74 -10.58
C HIS A 193 -21.14 10.93 -11.45
N VAL A 194 -22.09 11.78 -11.01
CA VAL A 194 -23.26 12.16 -11.80
C VAL A 194 -22.81 12.91 -13.05
N LYS A 195 -21.85 13.83 -12.97
CA LYS A 195 -21.35 14.57 -14.14
C LYS A 195 -20.55 13.69 -15.11
N GLN A 196 -19.90 12.62 -14.63
CA GLN A 196 -19.19 11.64 -15.45
C GLN A 196 -20.12 10.57 -16.03
N GLN A 197 -21.16 10.12 -15.31
CA GLN A 197 -22.21 9.23 -15.84
C GLN A 197 -23.23 9.98 -16.72
N MET A 198 -23.36 11.31 -16.59
CA MET A 198 -24.18 12.16 -17.47
C MET A 198 -23.43 12.60 -18.74
N LEU A 199 -22.26 12.00 -19.03
CA LEU A 199 -21.56 12.17 -20.30
C LEU A 199 -21.74 10.96 -21.22
N ASP A 200 -22.89 10.28 -21.12
CA ASP A 200 -23.53 9.67 -22.28
C ASP A 200 -24.61 10.64 -22.78
N ALA A 201 -24.12 11.72 -23.39
CA ALA A 201 -24.90 12.88 -23.81
C ALA A 201 -25.80 12.62 -25.03
N ASP A 202 -25.86 11.38 -25.54
CA ASP A 202 -26.72 11.00 -26.68
C ASP A 202 -28.10 10.44 -26.28
N GLU A 203 -28.32 10.01 -25.03
CA GLU A 203 -29.65 9.52 -24.61
C GLU A 203 -30.59 10.64 -24.09
N THR A 204 -30.03 11.82 -23.78
CA THR A 204 -30.84 12.96 -23.30
C THR A 204 -31.62 13.69 -24.40
N ASP A 205 -31.28 13.54 -25.69
CA ASP A 205 -32.06 14.14 -26.79
C ASP A 205 -33.29 13.29 -27.17
N ILE A 206 -33.26 11.99 -26.87
CA ILE A 206 -34.40 11.08 -27.07
C ILE A 206 -35.45 11.27 -25.95
N MET A 207 -35.01 11.48 -24.70
CA MET A 207 -35.92 11.64 -23.56
C MET A 207 -36.51 13.06 -23.40
N LYS A 208 -35.90 14.09 -24.01
CA LYS A 208 -36.44 15.47 -24.02
C LYS A 208 -37.44 15.77 -25.13
N GLY A 209 -37.95 14.76 -25.84
CA GLY A 209 -39.23 14.89 -26.56
C GLY A 209 -39.27 16.00 -27.61
N LYS A 210 -38.18 16.23 -28.34
CA LYS A 210 -38.15 17.24 -29.42
C LYS A 210 -38.17 16.71 -30.85
N ARG A 211 -38.10 15.40 -31.09
CA ARG A 211 -38.18 14.85 -32.48
C ARG A 211 -39.45 14.08 -32.85
N ALA A 212 -40.22 13.54 -31.89
CA ALA A 212 -41.51 12.94 -32.23
C ALA A 212 -42.57 14.01 -32.57
N THR A 213 -42.52 15.18 -31.92
CA THR A 213 -43.51 16.24 -32.12
C THR A 213 -43.27 17.04 -33.40
N GLN A 214 -42.04 17.08 -33.93
CA GLN A 214 -41.75 17.81 -35.17
C GLN A 214 -42.07 17.02 -36.44
N HIS A 215 -42.09 15.68 -36.37
CA HIS A 215 -42.51 14.84 -37.51
C HIS A 215 -44.03 14.64 -37.59
N ILE A 216 -44.76 14.84 -36.48
CA ILE A 216 -46.23 14.79 -36.45
C ILE A 216 -46.85 16.17 -36.79
N MET A 217 -46.21 17.29 -36.44
CA MET A 217 -46.72 18.62 -36.81
C MET A 217 -46.55 18.98 -38.29
N SER A 218 -45.61 18.38 -39.04
CA SER A 218 -45.45 18.68 -40.47
C SER A 218 -46.42 17.91 -41.38
N TYR A 219 -47.13 16.90 -40.87
CA TYR A 219 -48.14 16.14 -41.63
C TYR A 219 -49.60 16.52 -41.29
N GLY A 220 -49.82 17.34 -40.26
CA GLY A 220 -51.15 17.69 -39.74
C GLY A 220 -51.70 19.07 -40.11
N TYR A 221 -50.97 19.88 -40.88
CA TYR A 221 -51.42 21.23 -41.28
C TYR A 221 -51.16 21.49 -42.77
N GLY A 222 -51.78 20.66 -43.61
CA GLY A 222 -51.67 20.70 -45.06
C GLY A 222 -52.81 19.97 -45.77
N ARG A 223 -54.02 20.04 -45.18
CA ARG A 223 -55.30 19.81 -45.87
C ARG A 223 -56.31 20.82 -45.36
#